data_AF-A0A0S8BV72-F1
#
_entry.id   AF-A0A0S8BV72-F1
#
_cell.length_a   1.000
_cell.length_b   1.000
_cell.length_c   1.000
_cell.angle_alpha   90.00
_cell.angle_beta   90.00
_cell.angle_gamma   90.00
#
_symmetry.space_group_name_H-M   'P 1'
#
loop_
_entity.id
_entity.type
_entity.pdbx_description
1 polymer ?
#
loop_
_entity_poly.entity_id
_entity_poly.type
_entity_poly.pdbx_seq_one_letter_code
_entity_poly.pdbx_strand_id
1 'polypeptide(L)'
;MYGYYGGYCYSYGYYYDSLVSGVRYESSGQAGVQTGVTGEESVGGPGSFRYVEGDTVSFSLGDTVLGESEAQERVTPFDLAGLEETAVGNCEVDGPLPDGDGQFRVLVNLAVLLQSLDTDGDAANGIDISSGVAELFDGVDIDVSQAWEAFQSDVDLQTVLEEARNGGLLPDTRVLRDRVDALRALYEGIGLCPQPSDV
;
A
#
# COMPACT_ATOMS: atom_id res chain seq x y z
N MET A 1 1.49 -14.97 17.47
CA MET A 1 0.86 -15.09 18.80
C MET A 1 -0.64 -14.95 18.57
N TYR A 2 -1.45 -15.96 18.89
CA TYR A 2 -2.89 -15.97 18.61
C TYR A 2 -3.64 -15.26 19.74
N GLY A 3 -4.52 -14.30 19.40
CA GLY A 3 -5.53 -13.78 20.32
C GLY A 3 -6.94 -14.16 19.84
N TYR A 4 -7.97 -13.74 20.58
CA TYR A 4 -9.36 -14.05 20.26
C TYR A 4 -10.15 -12.80 19.87
N TYR A 5 -10.89 -12.87 18.76
CA TYR A 5 -11.89 -11.88 18.36
C TYR A 5 -13.20 -12.58 18.01
N GLY A 6 -14.32 -12.16 18.60
CA GLY A 6 -15.63 -12.79 18.36
C GLY A 6 -15.70 -14.29 18.69
N GLY A 7 -14.75 -14.82 19.49
CA GLY A 7 -14.63 -16.26 19.76
C GLY A 7 -13.74 -17.04 18.78
N TYR A 8 -13.17 -16.38 17.77
CA TYR A 8 -12.27 -16.96 16.78
C TYR A 8 -10.82 -16.57 17.05
N CYS A 9 -9.88 -17.45 16.69
CA CYS A 9 -8.45 -17.12 16.72
C CYS A 9 -8.14 -16.15 15.59
N TYR A 10 -7.57 -14.98 15.91
CA TYR A 10 -6.99 -14.12 14.88
C TYR A 10 -5.51 -14.45 14.67
N SER A 11 -5.04 -14.20 13.45
CA SER A 11 -3.63 -14.19 13.07
C SER A 11 -3.18 -12.76 12.71
N TYR A 12 -1.90 -12.62 12.41
CA TYR A 12 -1.35 -11.42 11.80
C TYR A 12 -1.05 -11.70 10.33
N GLY A 13 -1.44 -10.77 9.47
CA GLY A 13 -0.95 -10.64 8.11
C GLY A 13 -0.14 -9.36 7.96
N TYR A 14 0.50 -9.18 6.82
CA TYR A 14 1.31 -8.00 6.53
C TYR A 14 0.92 -7.41 5.17
N TYR A 15 0.64 -6.10 5.13
CA TYR A 15 0.49 -5.39 3.85
C TYR A 15 1.87 -5.02 3.33
N TYR A 16 2.19 -5.47 2.12
CA TYR A 16 3.55 -5.64 1.69
C TYR A 16 3.75 -5.14 0.24
N ASP A 17 4.18 -3.89 0.14
CA ASP A 17 5.07 -3.41 -0.95
C ASP A 17 6.50 -3.53 -0.41
N SER A 18 6.76 -2.76 0.64
CA SER A 18 7.80 -2.96 1.65
C SER A 18 7.18 -2.60 3.00
N LEU A 19 6.82 -3.61 3.82
CA LEU A 19 6.08 -3.49 5.11
C LEU A 19 5.36 -2.13 5.33
N VAL A 20 4.13 -2.01 4.83
CA VAL A 20 3.39 -0.75 4.76
C VAL A 20 2.66 -0.44 6.07
N SER A 21 3.17 0.51 6.84
CA SER A 21 2.56 0.98 8.10
C SER A 21 1.76 2.27 7.89
N GLY A 22 0.71 2.48 8.69
CA GLY A 22 -0.07 3.72 8.68
C GLY A 22 -1.31 3.74 7.79
N VAL A 23 -1.66 2.63 7.13
CA VAL A 23 -2.93 2.52 6.38
C VAL A 23 -4.01 1.88 7.27
N ARG A 24 -5.26 2.34 7.15
CA ARG A 24 -6.39 1.70 7.82
C ARG A 24 -6.67 0.37 7.16
N TYR A 25 -7.10 -0.62 7.95
CA TYR A 25 -7.60 -1.88 7.44
C TYR A 25 -8.95 -2.25 8.06
N GLU A 26 -9.77 -2.98 7.31
CA GLU A 26 -10.97 -3.64 7.78
C GLU A 26 -10.93 -5.13 7.38
N SER A 27 -10.85 -6.02 8.36
CA SER A 27 -10.97 -7.48 8.18
C SER A 27 -12.40 -7.91 8.48
N SER A 28 -13.08 -8.52 7.51
CA SER A 28 -14.50 -8.86 7.61
C SER A 28 -14.76 -10.33 7.29
N GLY A 29 -15.56 -11.00 8.12
CA GLY A 29 -15.94 -12.38 7.88
C GLY A 29 -16.79 -12.99 8.98
N GLN A 30 -16.59 -14.29 9.25
CA GLN A 30 -17.43 -15.06 10.18
C GLN A 30 -17.37 -14.56 11.63
N ALA A 31 -16.27 -13.89 11.99
CA ALA A 31 -16.05 -13.33 13.32
C ALA A 31 -16.62 -11.92 13.50
N GLY A 32 -17.16 -11.31 12.44
CA GLY A 32 -17.58 -9.91 12.41
C GLY A 32 -16.57 -9.02 11.68
N VAL A 33 -16.57 -7.72 12.01
CA VAL A 33 -15.72 -6.70 11.40
C VAL A 33 -14.65 -6.24 12.41
N GLN A 34 -13.39 -6.35 12.02
CA GLN A 34 -12.23 -5.89 12.78
C GLN A 34 -11.56 -4.75 12.04
N THR A 35 -11.25 -3.67 12.73
CA THR A 35 -10.56 -2.52 12.13
C THR A 35 -9.28 -2.20 12.90
N GLY A 36 -8.36 -1.52 12.23
CA GLY A 36 -7.12 -1.02 12.83
C GLY A 36 -6.28 -0.25 11.82
N VAL A 37 -5.05 0.08 12.21
CA VAL A 37 -4.03 0.67 11.34
C VAL A 37 -2.85 -0.30 11.24
N THR A 38 -2.32 -0.49 10.03
CA THR A 38 -1.18 -1.37 9.82
C THR A 38 0.03 -0.90 10.61
N GLY A 39 0.74 -1.83 11.26
CA GLY A 39 1.97 -1.50 11.99
C GLY A 39 1.78 -0.87 13.37
N GLU A 40 0.57 -0.49 13.76
CA GLU A 40 0.29 0.14 15.08
C GLU A 40 0.44 -0.86 16.24
N GLU A 41 0.29 -2.15 15.96
CA GLU A 41 0.29 -3.21 16.95
C GLU A 41 1.70 -3.65 17.37
N SER A 42 2.05 -3.47 18.64
CA SER A 42 3.38 -3.78 19.18
C SER A 42 3.83 -5.24 18.99
N VAL A 43 2.90 -6.18 18.81
CA VAL A 43 3.20 -7.62 18.67
C VAL A 43 3.48 -8.01 17.23
N GLY A 44 2.76 -7.42 16.27
CA GLY A 44 2.89 -7.75 14.85
C GLY A 44 4.05 -7.03 14.19
N GLY A 45 4.41 -5.83 14.67
CA GLY A 45 5.45 -4.99 14.08
C GLY A 45 4.97 -4.25 12.82
N PRO A 46 5.89 -3.57 12.11
CA PRO A 46 5.57 -2.77 10.92
C PRO A 46 4.78 -3.56 9.87
N GLY A 47 3.83 -2.90 9.21
CA GLY A 47 3.00 -3.50 8.16
C GLY A 47 1.93 -4.48 8.63
N SER A 48 1.92 -4.86 9.92
CA SER A 48 1.03 -5.90 10.41
C SER A 48 -0.43 -5.46 10.50
N PHE A 49 -1.36 -6.33 10.10
CA PHE A 49 -2.80 -6.22 10.35
C PHE A 49 -3.33 -7.52 10.96
N ARG A 50 -4.48 -7.46 11.64
CA ARG A 50 -5.13 -8.65 12.22
C ARG A 50 -6.25 -9.15 11.33
N TYR A 51 -6.37 -10.46 11.22
CA TYR A 51 -7.48 -11.10 10.50
C TYR A 51 -7.84 -12.47 11.08
N VAL A 52 -9.04 -12.96 10.79
CA VAL A 52 -9.43 -14.35 11.02
C VAL A 52 -9.36 -15.11 9.70
N GLU A 53 -8.93 -16.38 9.74
CA GLU A 53 -8.84 -17.20 8.53
C GLU A 53 -10.19 -17.27 7.79
N GLY A 54 -10.16 -16.92 6.50
CA GLY A 54 -11.32 -16.83 5.63
C GLY A 54 -12.02 -15.46 5.63
N ASP A 55 -11.50 -14.46 6.35
CA ASP A 55 -11.93 -13.06 6.21
C ASP A 55 -11.47 -12.48 4.86
N THR A 56 -12.15 -11.44 4.39
CA THR A 56 -11.57 -10.48 3.44
C THR A 56 -10.94 -9.32 4.21
N VAL A 57 -9.94 -8.67 3.60
CA VAL A 57 -9.33 -7.46 4.15
C VAL A 57 -9.35 -6.34 3.12
N SER A 58 -9.84 -5.17 3.52
CA SER A 58 -9.73 -3.93 2.75
C SER A 58 -8.75 -2.96 3.40
N PHE A 59 -8.10 -2.13 2.59
CA PHE A 59 -7.18 -1.10 3.05
C PHE A 59 -7.60 0.29 2.55
N SER A 60 -7.40 1.31 3.37
CA SER A 60 -7.71 2.70 3.03
C SER A 60 -6.78 3.72 3.68
N LEU A 61 -6.71 4.91 3.09
CA LEU A 61 -6.16 6.13 3.67
C LEU A 61 -7.26 7.17 3.67
N GLY A 62 -7.73 7.62 4.83
CA GLY A 62 -8.90 8.49 4.88
C GLY A 62 -10.10 7.85 4.17
N ASP A 63 -10.65 8.58 3.19
CA ASP A 63 -11.73 8.11 2.33
C ASP A 63 -11.23 7.46 1.02
N THR A 64 -9.93 7.47 0.76
CA THR A 64 -9.30 6.82 -0.40
C THR A 64 -9.18 5.31 -0.16
N VAL A 65 -9.92 4.53 -0.92
CA VAL A 65 -9.85 3.06 -0.89
C VAL A 65 -8.64 2.57 -1.70
N LEU A 66 -7.77 1.79 -1.06
CA LEU A 66 -6.60 1.19 -1.72
C LEU A 66 -6.94 -0.14 -2.39
N GLY A 67 -7.90 -0.87 -1.85
CA GLY A 67 -8.40 -2.12 -2.43
C GLY A 67 -8.82 -3.14 -1.37
N GLU A 68 -9.25 -4.30 -1.85
CA GLU A 68 -9.68 -5.43 -1.02
C GLU A 68 -9.15 -6.75 -1.59
N SER A 69 -8.86 -7.71 -0.73
CA SER A 69 -8.44 -9.06 -1.10
C SER A 69 -8.86 -10.08 -0.03
N GLU A 70 -8.63 -11.38 -0.28
CA GLU A 70 -8.69 -12.38 0.79
C GLU A 70 -7.62 -12.08 1.84
N ALA A 71 -7.97 -12.14 3.13
CA ALA A 71 -7.03 -11.91 4.19
C ALA A 71 -6.07 -13.11 4.33
N GLN A 72 -4.78 -12.83 4.20
CA GLN A 72 -3.71 -13.83 4.25
C GLN A 72 -2.46 -13.28 4.95
N GLU A 73 -1.46 -14.15 5.21
CA GLU A 73 -0.24 -13.78 5.94
C GLU A 73 0.54 -12.64 5.24
N ARG A 74 0.44 -12.56 3.91
CA ARG A 74 1.10 -11.56 3.09
C ARG A 74 0.12 -11.06 2.03
N VAL A 75 -0.30 -9.80 2.14
CA VAL A 75 -1.11 -9.13 1.13
C VAL A 75 -0.23 -8.10 0.42
N THR A 76 -0.23 -8.06 -0.91
CA THR A 76 0.56 -7.11 -1.69
C THR A 76 -0.33 -6.23 -2.57
N PRO A 77 0.20 -5.15 -3.16
CA PRO A 77 -0.52 -4.40 -4.19
C PRO A 77 -1.01 -5.25 -5.37
N PHE A 78 -0.40 -6.42 -5.65
CA PHE A 78 -0.89 -7.35 -6.66
C PHE A 78 -2.20 -8.02 -6.24
N ASP A 79 -2.30 -8.45 -4.97
CA ASP A 79 -3.54 -9.03 -4.43
C ASP A 79 -4.69 -8.02 -4.52
N LEU A 80 -4.44 -6.76 -4.14
CA LEU A 80 -5.45 -5.69 -4.19
C LEU A 80 -5.87 -5.34 -5.63
N ALA A 81 -4.93 -5.45 -6.59
CA ALA A 81 -5.20 -5.27 -8.02
C ALA A 81 -5.85 -6.50 -8.66
N GLY A 82 -5.90 -7.65 -7.98
CA GLY A 82 -6.38 -8.92 -8.52
C GLY A 82 -5.47 -9.48 -9.62
N LEU A 83 -4.16 -9.32 -9.48
CA LEU A 83 -3.13 -9.78 -10.43
C LEU A 83 -2.29 -10.90 -9.83
N GLU A 84 -1.78 -11.78 -10.69
CA GLU A 84 -0.71 -12.70 -10.30
C GLU A 84 0.59 -11.93 -10.05
N GLU A 85 1.27 -12.22 -8.94
CA GLU A 85 2.57 -11.64 -8.58
C GLU A 85 3.66 -12.02 -9.59
N THR A 86 3.75 -11.24 -10.66
CA THR A 86 4.71 -11.41 -11.75
C THR A 86 5.25 -10.05 -12.18
N ALA A 87 6.57 -9.97 -12.35
CA ALA A 87 7.21 -8.73 -12.77
C ALA A 87 6.86 -8.43 -14.23
N VAL A 88 6.32 -7.23 -14.49
CA VAL A 88 5.97 -6.76 -15.83
C VAL A 88 7.06 -5.80 -16.30
N GLY A 89 7.61 -6.05 -17.50
CA GLY A 89 8.72 -5.26 -18.02
C GLY A 89 10.08 -5.63 -17.44
N ASN A 90 10.24 -6.85 -16.91
CA ASN A 90 11.45 -7.32 -16.21
C ASN A 90 11.75 -6.51 -14.93
N CYS A 91 12.84 -6.83 -14.25
CA CYS A 91 13.23 -6.16 -13.01
C CYS A 91 13.59 -4.68 -13.19
N GLU A 92 14.05 -4.29 -14.38
CA GLU A 92 14.35 -2.89 -14.69
C GLU A 92 13.13 -2.12 -15.19
N VAL A 93 12.00 -2.79 -15.39
CA VAL A 93 10.75 -2.19 -15.91
C VAL A 93 11.00 -1.44 -17.23
N ASP A 94 11.83 -2.03 -18.10
CA ASP A 94 12.27 -1.44 -19.37
C ASP A 94 11.37 -1.82 -20.56
N GLY A 95 10.40 -2.70 -20.31
CA GLY A 95 9.36 -3.10 -21.26
C GLY A 95 8.14 -2.18 -21.29
N PRO A 96 7.23 -2.37 -22.28
CA PRO A 96 5.98 -1.65 -22.32
C PRO A 96 5.08 -2.04 -21.13
N LEU A 97 4.59 -1.04 -20.41
CA LEU A 97 3.62 -1.23 -19.33
C LEU A 97 2.20 -1.42 -19.90
N PRO A 98 1.45 -2.44 -19.44
CA PRO A 98 0.05 -2.62 -19.79
C PRO A 98 -0.80 -1.41 -19.38
N ASP A 99 -1.77 -1.05 -20.22
CA ASP A 99 -2.71 0.04 -19.94
C ASP A 99 -4.18 -0.36 -20.22
N GLY A 100 -4.44 -1.65 -20.47
CA GLY A 100 -5.70 -2.13 -21.03
C GLY A 100 -6.76 -2.60 -20.04
N ASP A 101 -6.38 -3.34 -18.99
CA ASP A 101 -7.31 -4.04 -18.09
C ASP A 101 -7.66 -3.27 -16.82
N GLY A 102 -7.07 -2.08 -16.61
CA GLY A 102 -7.28 -1.25 -15.41
C GLY A 102 -6.62 -1.81 -14.15
N GLN A 103 -6.55 -3.14 -14.00
CA GLN A 103 -5.89 -3.82 -12.88
C GLN A 103 -4.41 -3.45 -12.78
N PHE A 104 -3.69 -3.43 -13.91
CA PHE A 104 -2.29 -2.99 -13.88
C PHE A 104 -2.14 -1.52 -13.49
N ARG A 105 -3.13 -0.66 -13.82
CA ARG A 105 -3.12 0.75 -13.37
C ARG A 105 -3.25 0.86 -11.86
N VAL A 106 -4.15 0.08 -11.26
CA VAL A 106 -4.31 -0.01 -9.80
C VAL A 106 -2.98 -0.39 -9.16
N LEU A 107 -2.32 -1.44 -9.66
CA LEU A 107 -1.00 -1.86 -9.15
C LEU A 107 0.03 -0.72 -9.17
N VAL A 108 0.18 -0.05 -10.31
CA VAL A 108 1.15 1.05 -10.47
C VAL A 108 0.81 2.22 -9.57
N ASN A 109 -0.45 2.65 -9.56
CA ASN A 109 -0.90 3.82 -8.81
C ASN A 109 -0.81 3.57 -7.30
N LEU A 110 -1.07 2.35 -6.82
CA LEU A 110 -0.86 1.97 -5.43
C LEU A 110 0.62 2.06 -5.03
N ALA A 111 1.51 1.48 -5.83
CA ALA A 111 2.96 1.55 -5.57
C ALA A 111 3.44 3.00 -5.51
N VAL A 112 3.03 3.82 -6.49
CA VAL A 112 3.36 5.24 -6.53
C VAL A 112 2.80 5.99 -5.33
N LEU A 113 1.52 5.77 -4.97
CA LEU A 113 0.87 6.43 -3.85
C LEU A 113 1.61 6.13 -2.54
N LEU A 114 1.75 4.85 -2.19
CA LEU A 114 2.32 4.41 -0.93
C LEU A 114 3.75 4.90 -0.76
N GLN A 115 4.60 4.68 -1.78
CA GLN A 115 6.02 5.05 -1.71
C GLN A 115 6.24 6.57 -1.77
N SER A 116 5.27 7.35 -2.27
CA SER A 116 5.34 8.83 -2.25
C SER A 116 4.98 9.41 -0.89
N LEU A 117 4.13 8.71 -0.13
CA LEU A 117 3.69 9.12 1.21
C LEU A 117 4.62 8.64 2.31
N ASP A 118 5.61 7.83 1.96
CA ASP A 118 6.64 7.36 2.87
C ASP A 118 7.42 8.52 3.49
N THR A 119 7.55 8.48 4.82
CA THR A 119 8.02 9.59 5.64
C THR A 119 9.47 9.98 5.31
N ASP A 120 10.34 8.99 5.10
CA ASP A 120 11.75 9.22 4.73
C ASP A 120 12.01 9.10 3.21
N GLY A 121 11.11 8.44 2.46
CA GLY A 121 11.20 8.27 1.02
C GLY A 121 12.07 7.12 0.56
N ASP A 122 12.47 6.27 1.48
CA ASP A 122 13.25 5.08 1.24
C ASP A 122 12.40 3.82 1.48
N ALA A 123 11.55 3.52 0.47
CA ALA A 123 10.70 2.34 0.48
C ALA A 123 11.46 1.03 0.74
N ALA A 124 12.77 0.94 0.49
CA ALA A 124 13.55 -0.27 0.71
C ALA A 124 13.68 -0.65 2.20
N ASN A 125 13.46 0.30 3.13
CA ASN A 125 13.54 0.06 4.57
C ASN A 125 12.17 -0.14 5.24
N GLY A 126 11.10 -0.19 4.43
CA GLY A 126 9.71 -0.14 4.87
C GLY A 126 9.02 1.09 4.29
N ILE A 127 7.70 1.15 4.44
CA ILE A 127 6.91 2.33 4.06
C ILE A 127 6.16 2.76 5.31
N ASP A 128 6.51 3.93 5.86
CA ASP A 128 5.87 4.50 7.04
C ASP A 128 5.06 5.74 6.65
N ILE A 129 3.74 5.59 6.63
CA ILE A 129 2.81 6.70 6.42
C ILE A 129 2.43 7.24 7.80
N SER A 130 2.99 8.39 8.17
CA SER A 130 2.69 8.99 9.47
C SER A 130 1.19 9.29 9.62
N SER A 131 0.70 9.28 10.86
CA SER A 131 -0.71 9.59 11.13
C SER A 131 -1.12 10.97 10.60
N GLY A 132 -0.22 11.96 10.65
CA GLY A 132 -0.46 13.29 10.11
C GLY A 132 -0.64 13.28 8.59
N VAL A 133 0.09 12.44 7.85
CA VAL A 133 -0.12 12.28 6.40
C VAL A 133 -1.43 11.54 6.14
N ALA A 134 -1.74 10.49 6.89
CA ALA A 134 -2.98 9.74 6.74
C ALA A 134 -4.24 10.59 7.02
N GLU A 135 -4.17 11.53 7.96
CA GLU A 135 -5.25 12.50 8.26
C GLU A 135 -5.55 13.45 7.10
N LEU A 136 -4.57 13.75 6.23
CA LEU A 136 -4.80 14.60 5.05
C LEU A 136 -5.70 13.93 4.01
N PHE A 137 -5.92 12.61 4.11
CA PHE A 137 -6.82 11.88 3.23
C PHE A 137 -8.28 11.87 3.73
N ASP A 138 -8.58 12.43 4.90
CA ASP A 138 -9.96 12.52 5.38
C ASP A 138 -10.79 13.43 4.45
N GLY A 139 -11.83 12.89 3.81
CA GLY A 139 -12.59 13.61 2.78
C GLY A 139 -11.97 13.59 1.38
N VAL A 140 -10.85 12.90 1.18
CA VAL A 140 -10.16 12.77 -0.12
C VAL A 140 -10.37 11.37 -0.67
N ASP A 141 -10.91 11.29 -1.89
CA ASP A 141 -11.20 10.03 -2.60
C ASP A 141 -10.41 9.98 -3.92
N ILE A 142 -9.20 9.44 -3.86
CA ILE A 142 -8.36 9.24 -5.05
C ILE A 142 -8.77 7.93 -5.74
N ASP A 143 -9.22 8.02 -6.99
CA ASP A 143 -9.45 6.84 -7.82
C ASP A 143 -8.12 6.21 -8.23
N VAL A 144 -7.69 5.14 -7.56
CA VAL A 144 -6.45 4.41 -7.89
C VAL A 144 -6.55 3.63 -9.20
N SER A 145 -7.74 3.47 -9.79
CA SER A 145 -7.94 2.77 -11.07
C SER A 145 -7.82 3.69 -12.30
N GLN A 146 -7.76 5.00 -12.08
CA GLN A 146 -7.69 5.99 -13.15
C GLN A 146 -6.42 5.83 -14.00
N ALA A 147 -6.46 6.34 -15.24
CA ALA A 147 -5.30 6.29 -16.13
C ALA A 147 -4.10 7.04 -15.53
N TRP A 148 -2.88 6.58 -15.82
CA TRP A 148 -1.65 7.15 -15.25
C TRP A 148 -1.59 8.68 -15.41
N GLU A 149 -1.91 9.19 -16.60
CA GLU A 149 -1.88 10.62 -16.88
C GLU A 149 -2.86 11.42 -16.02
N ALA A 150 -4.01 10.83 -15.67
CA ALA A 150 -4.97 11.43 -14.77
C ALA A 150 -4.45 11.36 -13.33
N PHE A 151 -4.02 10.18 -12.88
CA PHE A 151 -3.51 9.92 -11.53
C PHE A 151 -2.34 10.84 -11.15
N GLN A 152 -1.32 10.94 -12.00
CA GLN A 152 -0.15 11.79 -11.72
C GLN A 152 -0.49 13.28 -11.61
N SER A 153 -1.63 13.69 -12.19
CA SER A 153 -2.10 15.08 -12.23
C SER A 153 -3.34 15.33 -11.37
N ASP A 154 -3.74 14.33 -10.57
CA ASP A 154 -4.90 14.39 -9.71
C ASP A 154 -4.76 15.55 -8.71
N VAL A 155 -5.72 16.47 -8.74
CA VAL A 155 -5.63 17.73 -8.00
C VAL A 155 -5.67 17.49 -6.50
N ASP A 156 -6.45 16.51 -6.04
CA ASP A 156 -6.59 16.21 -4.62
C ASP A 156 -5.30 15.56 -4.12
N LEU A 157 -4.72 14.64 -4.89
CA LEU A 157 -3.42 14.03 -4.56
C LEU A 157 -2.28 15.06 -4.53
N GLN A 158 -2.24 15.98 -5.48
CA GLN A 158 -1.25 17.06 -5.49
C GLN A 158 -1.42 18.01 -4.30
N THR A 159 -2.67 18.28 -3.91
CA THR A 159 -3.00 19.10 -2.74
C THR A 159 -2.52 18.42 -1.45
N VAL A 160 -2.79 17.12 -1.29
CA VAL A 160 -2.30 16.35 -0.13
C VAL A 160 -0.77 16.42 -0.02
N LEU A 161 -0.04 16.23 -1.11
CA LEU A 161 1.43 16.33 -1.10
C LEU A 161 1.91 17.75 -0.78
N GLU A 162 1.22 18.79 -1.25
CA GLU A 162 1.51 20.17 -0.90
C GLU A 162 1.27 20.45 0.60
N GLU A 163 0.15 20.00 1.14
CA GLU A 163 -0.18 20.16 2.56
C GLU A 163 0.79 19.39 3.46
N ALA A 164 1.16 18.16 3.07
CA ALA A 164 2.13 17.37 3.80
C ALA A 164 3.51 18.07 3.89
N ARG A 165 3.97 18.68 2.79
CA ARG A 165 5.21 19.48 2.78
C ARG A 165 5.09 20.73 3.62
N ASN A 166 4.04 21.52 3.42
CA ASN A 166 3.80 22.75 4.16
C ASN A 166 3.65 22.51 5.67
N GLY A 167 3.12 21.34 6.05
CA GLY A 167 3.01 20.88 7.43
C GLY A 167 4.29 20.28 8.01
N GLY A 168 5.36 20.12 7.21
CA GLY A 168 6.61 19.48 7.62
C GLY A 168 6.48 17.97 7.88
N LEU A 169 5.42 17.34 7.36
CA LEU A 169 5.16 15.90 7.45
C LEU A 169 5.97 15.11 6.42
N LEU A 170 6.27 15.73 5.28
CA LEU A 170 7.15 15.20 4.23
C LEU A 170 8.22 16.25 3.85
N PRO A 171 9.39 15.86 3.33
CA PRO A 171 10.41 16.80 2.88
C PRO A 171 9.89 17.78 1.82
N ASP A 172 10.33 19.04 1.83
CA ASP A 172 9.91 20.07 0.85
C ASP A 172 10.14 19.67 -0.62
N THR A 173 11.08 18.75 -0.87
CA THR A 173 11.38 18.22 -2.20
C THR A 173 10.49 17.06 -2.62
N ARG A 174 9.58 16.60 -1.75
CA ARG A 174 8.70 15.45 -2.04
C ARG A 174 7.81 15.78 -3.24
N VAL A 175 7.78 14.84 -4.16
CA VAL A 175 6.88 14.78 -5.31
C VAL A 175 6.38 13.35 -5.43
N LEU A 176 5.39 13.12 -6.30
CA LEU A 176 5.04 11.76 -6.68
C LEU A 176 6.27 11.04 -7.22
N ARG A 177 6.47 9.81 -6.73
CA ARG A 177 7.51 8.91 -7.20
C ARG A 177 7.27 8.59 -8.68
N ASP A 178 8.34 8.47 -9.44
CA ASP A 178 8.25 8.01 -10.82
C ASP A 178 7.68 6.58 -10.86
N ARG A 179 6.77 6.30 -11.81
CA ARG A 179 6.08 5.01 -11.89
C ARG A 179 7.02 3.82 -12.12
N VAL A 180 8.11 4.02 -12.86
CA VAL A 180 9.11 2.98 -13.11
C VAL A 180 9.89 2.73 -11.83
N ASP A 181 10.33 3.78 -11.16
CA ASP A 181 11.05 3.67 -9.89
C ASP A 181 10.17 3.07 -8.76
N ALA A 182 8.87 3.33 -8.80
CA ALA A 182 7.91 2.75 -7.87
C ALA A 182 7.71 1.24 -8.11
N LEU A 183 7.52 0.83 -9.37
CA LEU A 183 7.39 -0.58 -9.73
C LEU A 183 8.66 -1.38 -9.44
N ARG A 184 9.84 -0.81 -9.72
CA ARG A 184 11.13 -1.44 -9.37
C ARG A 184 11.23 -1.70 -7.88
N ALA A 185 10.99 -0.66 -7.07
CA ALA A 185 11.02 -0.77 -5.62
C ALA A 185 9.97 -1.78 -5.10
N LEU A 186 8.78 -1.80 -5.69
CA LEU A 186 7.77 -2.82 -5.37
C LEU A 186 8.30 -4.23 -5.67
N TYR A 187 8.84 -4.48 -6.87
CA TYR A 187 9.33 -5.80 -7.27
C TYR A 187 10.51 -6.27 -6.42
N GLU A 188 11.39 -5.36 -6.03
CA GLU A 188 12.48 -5.60 -5.09
C GLU A 188 11.93 -5.93 -3.69
N GLY A 189 11.08 -5.06 -3.15
CA GLY A 189 10.46 -5.20 -1.84
C GLY A 189 9.73 -6.53 -1.70
N ILE A 190 8.92 -6.89 -2.70
CA ILE A 190 8.15 -8.13 -2.63
C ILE A 190 8.93 -9.40 -2.99
N GLY A 191 10.20 -9.28 -3.40
CA GLY A 191 11.07 -10.41 -3.72
C GLY A 191 10.87 -11.01 -5.12
N LEU A 192 10.17 -10.32 -6.03
CA LEU A 192 10.11 -10.73 -7.45
C LEU A 192 11.43 -10.46 -8.18
N CYS A 193 12.16 -9.43 -7.74
CA CYS A 193 13.42 -8.98 -8.33
C CYS A 193 14.48 -8.74 -7.25
N PRO A 194 14.97 -9.80 -6.58
CA PRO A 194 15.95 -9.66 -5.51
C PRO A 194 17.27 -9.09 -6.03
N GLN A 195 17.91 -8.22 -5.26
CA GLN A 195 19.20 -7.64 -5.60
C GLN A 195 20.32 -8.67 -5.41
N PRO A 196 21.45 -8.55 -6.13
CA PRO A 196 22.58 -9.48 -6.00
C PRO A 196 23.18 -9.56 -4.58
N SER A 197 22.88 -8.59 -3.70
CA SER A 197 23.27 -8.58 -2.30
C SER A 197 22.39 -9.44 -1.38
N ASP A 198 21.26 -9.92 -1.89
CA ASP A 198 20.22 -10.61 -1.11
C ASP A 198 20.40 -12.15 -1.10
N VAL A 199 21.52 -12.65 -1.65
CA VAL A 199 21.88 -14.07 -1.81
C VAL A 199 23.12 -14.47 -1.03
#